data_AF-U7V4S0-F1
#
_entry.id   AF-U7V4S0-F1
#
_cell.length_a   1.000
_cell.length_b   1.000
_cell.length_c   1.000
_cell.angle_alpha   90.00
_cell.angle_beta   90.00
_cell.angle_gamma   90.00
#
_symmetry.space_group_name_H-M   'P 1'
#
loop_
_entity.id
_entity.type
_entity.pdbx_description
1 polymer ?
#
loop_
_entity_poly.entity_id
_entity_poly.type
_entity_poly.pdbx_seq_one_letter_code
_entity_poly.pdbx_strand_id
1 'polypeptide(L)'
;MLKIRKNTLNSIQVGRKKKDLTESIINDPIYFLEFDRKHKVLSESILITVSMREVQSFDINGKVISFENLISFLEDENPLVEDNSFYIFPQYNLSLYIDWDRKIFNEVLIYDKTLKIEYEKSSFLTYKEIQENQRETTKRAAHNLYFIPYIAVGNFKFGTDPQLFSEENNFNIPKEISAKQVIEFDENILVRFDKNKLTQVVISNKNTSILYNDLKLFSKDVLGELIKNKKYIERTMGYVFVDLGLAITHDIKTIYFFDQSLLPFWKNKNRPITSW
;
A
#
# COMPACT_ATOMS: atom_id res chain seq x y z
N MET A 1 -28.88 7.34 0.03
CA MET A 1 -27.67 7.54 0.86
C MET A 1 -27.81 6.64 2.08
N LEU A 2 -26.84 5.74 2.29
CA LEU A 2 -26.79 4.81 3.41
C LEU A 2 -26.63 5.58 4.73
N LYS A 3 -27.35 5.20 5.80
CA LYS A 3 -27.25 5.85 7.12
C LYS A 3 -26.91 4.83 8.20
N ILE A 4 -25.92 5.11 9.03
CA ILE A 4 -25.46 4.24 10.12
C ILE A 4 -25.66 4.96 11.45
N ARG A 5 -26.45 4.37 12.35
CA ARG A 5 -26.74 4.91 13.68
C ARG A 5 -26.91 3.79 14.70
N LYS A 6 -26.13 3.77 15.79
CA LYS A 6 -26.30 2.87 16.96
C LYS A 6 -26.73 1.44 16.57
N ASN A 7 -25.91 0.75 15.77
CA ASN A 7 -26.13 -0.61 15.26
C ASN A 7 -27.30 -0.78 14.27
N THR A 8 -27.66 0.30 13.56
CA THR A 8 -28.68 0.28 12.52
C THR A 8 -28.07 0.76 11.21
N LEU A 9 -28.38 0.05 10.12
CA LEU A 9 -28.10 0.44 8.75
C LEU A 9 -29.43 0.79 8.08
N ASN A 10 -29.59 2.07 7.74
CA ASN A 10 -30.85 2.74 7.45
C ASN A 10 -31.86 2.59 8.60
N SER A 11 -32.71 1.56 8.54
CA SER A 11 -33.69 1.20 9.57
C SER A 11 -33.55 -0.27 10.02
N ILE A 12 -32.57 -0.99 9.48
CA ILE A 12 -32.31 -2.41 9.74
C ILE A 12 -31.33 -2.51 10.91
N GLN A 13 -31.82 -3.02 12.03
CA GLN A 13 -31.04 -3.16 13.25
C GLN A 13 -30.54 -4.60 13.41
N VAL A 14 -29.23 -4.77 13.58
CA VAL A 14 -28.64 -6.06 13.94
C VAL A 14 -29.07 -6.48 15.36
N GLY A 15 -29.05 -7.77 15.65
CA GLY A 15 -29.52 -8.35 16.91
C GLY A 15 -31.03 -8.63 16.96
N ARG A 16 -31.78 -8.36 15.88
CA ARG A 16 -33.21 -8.70 15.77
C ARG A 16 -33.42 -10.12 15.23
N LYS A 17 -34.53 -10.75 15.62
CA LYS A 17 -34.92 -12.05 15.03
C LYS A 17 -35.43 -11.83 13.61
N LYS A 18 -35.24 -12.84 12.76
CA LYS A 18 -35.76 -12.83 11.38
C LYS A 18 -37.27 -12.56 11.32
N LYS A 19 -38.05 -13.16 12.23
CA LYS A 19 -39.51 -12.95 12.28
C LYS A 19 -39.95 -11.52 12.60
N ASP A 20 -39.06 -10.70 13.17
CA ASP A 20 -39.34 -9.30 13.53
C ASP A 20 -38.98 -8.33 12.39
N LEU A 21 -38.46 -8.84 11.26
CA LEU A 21 -38.16 -8.08 10.05
C LEU A 21 -39.31 -8.23 9.06
N THR A 22 -39.61 -7.17 8.31
CA THR A 22 -40.61 -7.23 7.24
C THR A 22 -40.09 -8.05 6.06
N GLU A 23 -40.96 -8.79 5.37
CA GLU A 23 -40.59 -9.54 4.16
C GLU A 23 -39.99 -8.64 3.09
N SER A 24 -40.43 -7.38 3.01
CA SER A 24 -39.86 -6.38 2.11
C SER A 24 -38.37 -6.15 2.36
N ILE A 25 -37.91 -6.13 3.62
CA ILE A 25 -36.50 -5.95 3.96
C ILE A 25 -35.74 -7.25 3.68
N ILE A 26 -36.32 -8.40 4.04
CA ILE A 26 -35.66 -9.71 3.88
C ILE A 26 -35.40 -10.03 2.40
N ASN A 27 -36.31 -9.62 1.52
CA ASN A 27 -36.24 -9.90 0.09
C ASN A 27 -35.69 -8.72 -0.74
N ASP A 28 -35.27 -7.63 -0.10
CA ASP A 28 -34.67 -6.49 -0.80
C ASP A 28 -33.25 -6.86 -1.26
N PRO A 29 -32.97 -6.91 -2.58
CA PRO A 29 -31.69 -7.34 -3.11
C PRO A 29 -30.55 -6.36 -2.84
N ILE A 30 -30.86 -5.15 -2.36
CA ILE A 30 -29.86 -4.13 -2.05
C ILE A 30 -29.13 -4.47 -0.74
N TYR A 31 -29.79 -5.17 0.18
CA TYR A 31 -29.22 -5.55 1.47
C TYR A 31 -28.74 -7.00 1.45
N PHE A 32 -27.56 -7.21 2.01
CA PHE A 32 -27.05 -8.53 2.31
C PHE A 32 -27.24 -8.76 3.81
N LEU A 33 -28.09 -9.73 4.15
CA LEU A 33 -28.47 -10.05 5.53
C LEU A 33 -27.87 -11.40 5.92
N GLU A 34 -27.09 -11.45 6.99
CA GLU A 34 -26.63 -12.71 7.57
C GLU A 34 -27.31 -12.98 8.90
N PHE A 35 -27.85 -14.18 9.03
CA PHE A 35 -28.49 -14.65 10.26
C PHE A 35 -27.64 -15.73 10.93
N ASP A 36 -27.64 -15.75 12.25
CA ASP A 36 -26.95 -16.78 13.00
C ASP A 36 -27.52 -18.18 12.73
N ARG A 37 -26.65 -19.17 12.88
CA ARG A 37 -26.97 -20.60 12.66
C ARG A 37 -27.24 -21.34 13.98
N LYS A 38 -27.41 -20.61 15.08
CA LYS A 38 -27.55 -21.18 16.43
C LYS A 38 -28.94 -21.80 16.66
N HIS A 39 -29.95 -21.35 15.91
CA HIS A 39 -31.33 -21.77 16.08
C HIS A 39 -31.72 -22.84 15.05
N LYS A 40 -32.42 -23.89 15.52
CA LYS A 40 -33.00 -24.93 14.64
C LYS A 40 -34.16 -24.40 13.78
N VAL A 41 -34.78 -23.29 14.20
CA VAL A 41 -35.91 -22.65 13.52
C VAL A 41 -35.43 -21.33 12.93
N LEU A 42 -35.46 -21.22 11.60
CA LEU A 42 -34.90 -20.08 10.86
C LEU A 42 -35.55 -18.73 11.21
N SER A 43 -36.83 -18.73 11.61
CA SER A 43 -37.53 -17.51 12.02
C SER A 43 -37.05 -16.95 13.37
N GLU A 44 -36.41 -17.79 14.20
CA GLU A 44 -35.81 -17.39 15.47
C GLU A 44 -34.34 -16.98 15.33
N SER A 45 -33.71 -17.19 14.16
CA SER A 45 -32.34 -16.78 13.92
C SER A 45 -32.17 -15.26 14.04
N ILE A 46 -31.06 -14.86 14.61
CA ILE A 46 -30.72 -13.46 14.88
C ILE A 46 -29.95 -12.88 13.70
N LEU A 47 -30.35 -11.70 13.22
CA LEU A 47 -29.61 -10.94 12.23
C LEU A 47 -28.27 -10.48 12.84
N ILE A 48 -27.17 -11.05 12.38
CA ILE A 48 -25.83 -10.79 12.93
C ILE A 48 -25.02 -9.84 12.06
N THR A 49 -25.30 -9.73 10.76
CA THR A 49 -24.71 -8.70 9.90
C THR A 49 -25.76 -8.15 8.94
N VAL A 50 -25.60 -6.87 8.58
CA VAL A 50 -26.27 -6.28 7.43
C VAL A 50 -25.26 -5.42 6.68
N SER A 51 -25.20 -5.60 5.37
CA SER A 51 -24.34 -4.79 4.50
C SER A 51 -25.05 -4.30 3.25
N MET A 52 -24.44 -3.29 2.64
CA MET A 52 -24.77 -2.81 1.30
C MET A 52 -23.48 -2.73 0.50
N ARG A 53 -23.53 -3.09 -0.79
CA ARG A 53 -22.36 -3.13 -1.67
C ARG A 53 -22.36 -1.99 -2.68
N GLU A 54 -21.18 -1.71 -3.23
CA GLU A 54 -20.94 -0.67 -4.23
C GLU A 54 -21.48 0.71 -3.82
N VAL A 55 -21.17 1.13 -2.59
CA VAL A 55 -21.65 2.37 -1.99
C VAL A 55 -20.71 3.52 -2.36
N GLN A 56 -21.26 4.65 -2.81
CA GLN A 56 -20.49 5.86 -3.12
C GLN A 56 -20.19 6.71 -1.89
N SER A 57 -21.18 6.80 -1.00
CA SER A 57 -21.06 7.52 0.27
C SER A 57 -22.06 7.00 1.29
N PHE A 58 -21.72 7.16 2.56
CA PHE A 58 -22.58 6.81 3.67
C PHE A 58 -22.52 7.88 4.75
N ASP A 59 -23.58 7.98 5.54
CA ASP A 59 -23.65 8.88 6.69
C ASP A 59 -23.48 8.04 7.97
N ILE A 60 -22.47 8.34 8.76
CA ILE A 60 -22.28 7.76 10.10
C ILE A 60 -22.37 8.85 11.16
N ASN A 61 -23.32 8.68 12.10
CA ASN A 61 -23.60 9.63 13.19
C ASN A 61 -23.72 11.11 12.77
N GLY A 62 -24.13 11.42 11.54
CA GLY A 62 -24.33 12.77 11.02
C GLY A 62 -23.16 13.29 10.18
N LYS A 63 -22.08 12.52 10.06
CA LYS A 63 -20.93 12.80 9.19
C LYS A 63 -21.07 12.00 7.90
N VAL A 64 -21.10 12.69 6.76
CA VAL A 64 -21.11 12.04 5.44
C VAL A 64 -19.68 11.69 5.07
N ILE A 65 -19.45 10.40 4.79
CA ILE A 65 -18.17 9.84 4.39
C ILE A 65 -18.22 9.46 2.92
N SER A 66 -17.21 9.92 2.18
CA SER A 66 -16.96 9.62 0.77
C SER A 66 -15.45 9.47 0.55
N PHE A 67 -15.02 9.13 -0.65
CA PHE A 67 -13.58 9.08 -0.97
C PHE A 67 -12.85 10.42 -0.80
N GLU A 68 -13.57 11.55 -0.91
CA GLU A 68 -12.98 12.88 -0.74
C GLU A 68 -12.48 13.13 0.69
N ASN A 69 -13.10 12.49 1.68
CA ASN A 69 -12.76 12.66 3.10
C ASN A 69 -12.42 11.33 3.80
N LEU A 70 -12.20 10.26 3.03
CA LEU A 70 -11.93 8.94 3.58
C LEU A 70 -10.62 8.92 4.36
N ILE A 71 -9.55 9.52 3.84
CA ILE A 71 -8.25 9.53 4.51
C ILE A 71 -8.33 10.23 5.87
N SER A 72 -8.91 11.43 5.93
CA SER A 72 -9.08 12.13 7.20
C SER A 72 -9.99 11.37 8.16
N PHE A 73 -11.01 10.68 7.65
CA PHE A 73 -11.84 9.80 8.46
C PHE A 73 -11.06 8.61 9.06
N LEU A 74 -10.18 7.97 8.28
CA LEU A 74 -9.31 6.89 8.78
C LEU A 74 -8.31 7.40 9.82
N GLU A 75 -7.75 8.58 9.61
CA GLU A 75 -6.84 9.24 10.56
C GLU A 75 -7.53 9.62 11.88
N ASP A 76 -8.75 10.16 11.79
CA ASP A 76 -9.54 10.57 12.96
C ASP A 76 -9.96 9.35 13.79
N GLU A 77 -10.56 8.35 13.13
CA GLU A 77 -11.19 7.20 13.80
C GLU A 77 -10.22 6.08 14.16
N ASN A 78 -9.04 6.06 13.53
CA ASN A 78 -7.97 5.09 13.77
C ASN A 78 -8.47 3.62 13.80
N PRO A 79 -9.11 3.12 12.73
CA PRO A 79 -9.65 1.77 12.70
C PRO A 79 -8.56 0.70 12.78
N LEU A 80 -8.96 -0.53 13.12
CA LEU A 80 -8.13 -1.71 12.89
C LEU A 80 -8.08 -2.02 11.39
N VAL A 81 -6.96 -2.54 10.93
CA VAL A 81 -6.71 -2.86 9.52
C VAL A 81 -6.40 -4.35 9.41
N GLU A 82 -7.29 -5.09 8.74
CA GLU A 82 -7.07 -6.52 8.44
C GLU A 82 -6.22 -6.67 7.18
N ASP A 83 -6.49 -5.84 6.16
CA ASP A 83 -5.68 -5.68 4.96
C ASP A 83 -5.82 -4.25 4.40
N ASN A 84 -5.12 -3.93 3.31
CA ASN A 84 -5.09 -2.56 2.74
C ASN A 84 -6.45 -2.03 2.26
N SER A 85 -7.44 -2.90 2.12
CA SER A 85 -8.79 -2.59 1.68
C SER A 85 -9.85 -2.86 2.74
N PHE A 86 -9.52 -3.51 3.86
CA PHE A 86 -10.48 -3.93 4.88
C PHE A 86 -10.20 -3.28 6.24
N TYR A 87 -11.13 -2.40 6.63
CA TYR A 87 -11.02 -1.55 7.81
C TYR A 87 -12.15 -1.85 8.78
N ILE A 88 -11.81 -2.01 10.06
CA ILE A 88 -12.75 -2.39 11.11
C ILE A 88 -12.79 -1.26 12.13
N PHE A 89 -14.00 -0.81 12.46
CA PHE A 89 -14.29 0.26 13.42
C PHE A 89 -15.03 -0.33 14.63
N PRO A 90 -14.30 -0.86 15.64
CA PRO A 90 -14.86 -1.47 16.84
C PRO A 90 -15.90 -0.63 17.57
N GLN A 91 -15.71 0.70 17.57
CA GLN A 91 -16.59 1.66 18.24
C GLN A 91 -17.97 1.75 17.60
N TYR A 92 -18.10 1.35 16.34
CA TYR A 92 -19.36 1.38 15.58
C TYR A 92 -19.91 0.00 15.24
N ASN A 93 -19.18 -1.07 15.57
CA ASN A 93 -19.41 -2.42 15.05
C ASN A 93 -19.57 -2.39 13.51
N LEU A 94 -18.62 -1.73 12.84
CA LEU A 94 -18.65 -1.46 11.41
C LEU A 94 -17.38 -2.04 10.76
N SER A 95 -17.52 -2.57 9.55
CA SER A 95 -16.40 -2.83 8.66
C SER A 95 -16.62 -2.18 7.29
N LEU A 96 -15.55 -1.68 6.71
CA LEU A 96 -15.52 -1.13 5.36
C LEU A 96 -14.60 -1.98 4.50
N TYR A 97 -15.14 -2.48 3.39
CA TYR A 97 -14.33 -3.02 2.31
C TYR A 97 -14.24 -1.98 1.19
N ILE A 98 -13.03 -1.54 0.89
CA ILE A 98 -12.74 -0.36 0.07
C ILE A 98 -12.06 -0.79 -1.24
N ASP A 99 -12.62 -0.34 -2.35
CA ASP A 99 -12.01 -0.41 -3.67
C ASP A 99 -11.33 0.91 -3.98
N TRP A 100 -10.02 0.96 -3.78
CA TRP A 100 -9.23 2.17 -4.01
C TRP A 100 -9.16 2.57 -5.49
N ASP A 101 -9.18 1.61 -6.40
CA ASP A 101 -9.07 1.85 -7.84
C ASP A 101 -10.37 2.46 -8.40
N ARG A 102 -11.51 1.85 -8.05
CA ARG A 102 -12.84 2.33 -8.46
C ARG A 102 -13.33 3.51 -7.63
N LYS A 103 -12.66 3.82 -6.51
CA LYS A 103 -13.07 4.84 -5.54
C LYS A 103 -14.48 4.63 -5.02
N ILE A 104 -14.80 3.39 -4.64
CA ILE A 104 -16.09 3.01 -4.05
C ILE A 104 -15.90 2.18 -2.77
N PHE A 105 -16.90 2.21 -1.89
CA PHE A 105 -16.98 1.25 -0.81
C PHE A 105 -17.60 -0.03 -1.39
N ASN A 106 -16.76 -1.03 -1.67
CA ASN A 106 -17.22 -2.34 -2.13
C ASN A 106 -18.25 -2.94 -1.18
N GLU A 107 -18.05 -2.77 0.12
CA GLU A 107 -19.03 -3.13 1.13
C GLU A 107 -18.98 -2.19 2.34
N VAL A 108 -20.16 -1.78 2.82
CA VAL A 108 -20.34 -1.12 4.12
C VAL A 108 -21.21 -2.03 4.97
N LEU A 109 -20.62 -2.64 6.00
CA LEU A 109 -21.24 -3.67 6.82
C LEU A 109 -21.28 -3.25 8.28
N ILE A 110 -22.43 -3.40 8.94
CA ILE A 110 -22.50 -3.40 10.40
C ILE A 110 -22.72 -4.80 10.92
N TYR A 111 -22.11 -5.10 12.06
CA TYR A 111 -22.19 -6.40 12.71
C TYR A 111 -22.75 -6.30 14.13
N ASP A 112 -23.37 -7.36 14.61
CA ASP A 112 -23.78 -7.48 15.99
C ASP A 112 -22.55 -7.67 16.88
N LYS A 113 -22.61 -7.13 18.12
CA LYS A 113 -21.52 -7.22 19.09
C LYS A 113 -21.06 -8.66 19.40
N THR A 114 -21.90 -9.66 19.14
CA THR A 114 -21.53 -11.07 19.30
C THR A 114 -20.44 -11.52 18.33
N LEU A 115 -20.18 -10.77 17.26
CA LEU A 115 -19.10 -11.02 16.28
C LEU A 115 -17.80 -10.27 16.59
N LYS A 116 -17.68 -9.61 17.74
CA LYS A 116 -16.48 -8.83 18.08
C LYS A 116 -15.21 -9.68 18.05
N ILE A 117 -15.26 -10.94 18.48
CA ILE A 117 -14.04 -11.77 18.56
C ILE A 117 -13.51 -12.17 17.17
N GLU A 118 -14.39 -12.20 16.18
CA GLU A 118 -14.08 -12.53 14.79
C GLU A 118 -13.47 -11.32 14.05
N TYR A 119 -13.93 -10.11 14.36
CA TYR A 119 -13.47 -8.86 13.73
C TYR A 119 -12.31 -8.18 14.48
N GLU A 120 -12.30 -8.20 15.81
CA GLU A 120 -11.34 -7.46 16.64
C GLU A 120 -10.15 -8.35 17.04
N LYS A 121 -9.46 -8.92 16.06
CA LYS A 121 -8.31 -9.79 16.31
C LYS A 121 -7.14 -8.99 16.88
N SER A 122 -6.50 -9.50 17.94
CA SER A 122 -5.35 -8.83 18.59
C SER A 122 -4.11 -8.70 17.70
N SER A 123 -4.06 -9.41 16.57
CA SER A 123 -3.00 -9.33 15.57
C SER A 123 -3.14 -8.14 14.62
N PHE A 124 -4.31 -7.50 14.58
CA PHE A 124 -4.54 -6.35 13.69
C PHE A 124 -3.91 -5.10 14.28
N LEU A 125 -3.23 -4.35 13.40
CA LEU A 125 -2.70 -3.04 13.72
C LEU A 125 -3.77 -1.98 13.46
N THR A 126 -3.68 -0.87 14.18
CA THR A 126 -4.45 0.32 13.89
C THR A 126 -3.88 1.06 12.68
N TYR A 127 -4.73 1.86 12.02
CA TYR A 127 -4.33 2.68 10.88
C TYR A 127 -3.11 3.56 11.20
N LYS A 128 -3.07 4.20 12.38
CA LYS A 128 -1.94 5.01 12.83
C LYS A 128 -0.67 4.18 13.05
N GLU A 129 -0.75 3.00 13.65
CA GLU A 129 0.41 2.12 13.80
C GLU A 129 0.99 1.71 12.45
N ILE A 130 0.14 1.44 11.45
CA ILE A 130 0.61 1.17 10.08
C ILE A 130 1.33 2.39 9.50
N GLN A 131 0.76 3.59 9.64
CA GLN A 131 1.38 4.83 9.17
C GLN A 131 2.71 5.12 9.88
N GLU A 132 2.77 4.90 11.19
CA GLU A 132 3.99 5.06 11.98
C GLU A 132 5.07 4.04 11.59
N ASN A 133 4.69 2.77 11.41
CA ASN A 133 5.61 1.74 10.96
C ASN A 133 6.13 2.03 9.55
N GLN A 134 5.30 2.53 8.63
CA GLN A 134 5.75 2.99 7.32
C GLN A 134 6.75 4.14 7.47
N ARG A 135 6.43 5.16 8.27
CA ARG A 135 7.34 6.30 8.52
C ARG A 135 8.66 5.87 9.18
N GLU A 136 8.63 4.95 10.14
CA GLU A 136 9.84 4.42 10.77
C GLU A 136 10.68 3.59 9.80
N THR A 137 10.04 2.79 8.94
CA THR A 137 10.73 1.99 7.93
C THR A 137 11.38 2.91 6.90
N THR A 138 10.69 3.95 6.45
CA THR A 138 11.25 5.02 5.59
C THR A 138 12.38 5.77 6.28
N LYS A 139 12.24 6.11 7.57
CA LYS A 139 13.32 6.74 8.35
C LYS A 139 14.54 5.83 8.48
N ARG A 140 14.36 4.53 8.73
CA ARG A 140 15.46 3.54 8.81
C ARG A 140 16.13 3.35 7.45
N ALA A 141 15.37 3.37 6.35
CA ALA A 141 15.92 3.37 5.01
C ALA A 141 16.70 4.67 4.68
N ALA A 142 16.36 5.81 5.27
CA ALA A 142 16.98 7.10 4.94
C ALA A 142 18.36 7.36 5.60
N HIS A 143 18.81 6.55 6.57
CA HIS A 143 20.09 6.77 7.26
C HIS A 143 21.19 5.86 6.69
N ASN A 144 22.12 6.45 5.91
CA ASN A 144 23.28 5.79 5.30
C ASN A 144 22.94 4.49 4.52
N LEU A 145 22.38 4.64 3.33
CA LEU A 145 22.16 3.51 2.42
C LEU A 145 23.50 3.01 1.89
N TYR A 146 23.83 1.74 2.12
CA TYR A 146 24.99 1.11 1.51
C TYR A 146 24.62 0.55 0.14
N PHE A 147 25.34 0.96 -0.89
CA PHE A 147 25.22 0.42 -2.23
C PHE A 147 26.21 -0.72 -2.43
N ILE A 148 25.68 -1.90 -2.76
CA ILE A 148 26.44 -3.08 -3.17
C ILE A 148 26.13 -3.34 -4.65
N PRO A 149 27.11 -3.20 -5.56
CA PRO A 149 26.92 -3.37 -7.00
C PRO A 149 26.10 -4.60 -7.37
N TYR A 150 25.06 -4.41 -8.19
CA TYR A 150 24.13 -5.44 -8.66
C TYR A 150 23.40 -6.26 -7.58
N ILE A 151 23.60 -5.97 -6.30
CA ILE A 151 23.03 -6.76 -5.20
C ILE A 151 21.95 -5.96 -4.49
N ALA A 152 22.26 -4.77 -3.98
CA ALA A 152 21.30 -3.98 -3.20
C ALA A 152 21.70 -2.51 -3.06
N VAL A 153 20.73 -1.68 -2.70
CA VAL A 153 20.96 -0.36 -2.10
C VAL A 153 20.13 -0.24 -0.81
N GLY A 154 20.81 -0.24 0.33
CA GLY A 154 20.18 -0.43 1.64
C GLY A 154 19.35 -1.72 1.70
N ASN A 155 18.06 -1.59 2.04
CA ASN A 155 17.13 -2.72 2.14
C ASN A 155 16.57 -3.16 0.77
N PHE A 156 16.84 -2.41 -0.29
CA PHE A 156 16.33 -2.72 -1.62
C PHE A 156 17.24 -3.72 -2.32
N LYS A 157 16.95 -5.01 -2.15
CA LYS A 157 17.71 -6.11 -2.77
C LYS A 157 17.18 -6.43 -4.18
N PHE A 158 18.05 -6.38 -5.17
CA PHE A 158 17.69 -6.71 -6.55
C PHE A 158 17.33 -8.19 -6.69
N GLY A 159 16.37 -8.47 -7.57
CA GLY A 159 15.85 -9.81 -7.81
C GLY A 159 14.75 -10.27 -6.86
N THR A 160 14.47 -9.51 -5.78
CA THR A 160 13.42 -9.79 -4.80
C THR A 160 12.04 -9.73 -5.46
N ASP A 161 11.17 -10.68 -5.13
CA ASP A 161 9.80 -10.69 -5.64
C ASP A 161 8.92 -9.66 -4.89
N PRO A 162 7.77 -9.24 -5.47
CA PRO A 162 6.93 -8.23 -4.87
C PRO A 162 6.39 -8.59 -3.48
N GLN A 163 6.10 -9.87 -3.23
CA GLN A 163 5.53 -10.27 -1.95
C GLN A 163 6.59 -10.18 -0.84
N LEU A 164 7.78 -10.74 -1.08
CA LEU A 164 8.87 -10.66 -0.11
C LEU A 164 9.31 -9.20 0.11
N PHE A 165 9.37 -8.39 -0.95
CA PHE A 165 9.66 -6.96 -0.82
C PHE A 165 8.64 -6.25 0.07
N SER A 166 7.35 -6.56 -0.10
CA SER A 166 6.26 -6.00 0.70
C SER A 166 6.43 -6.34 2.18
N GLU A 167 6.76 -7.60 2.48
CA GLU A 167 7.00 -8.11 3.83
C GLU A 167 8.23 -7.46 4.48
N GLU A 168 9.38 -7.44 3.78
CA GLU A 168 10.65 -6.91 4.31
C GLU A 168 10.63 -5.40 4.52
N ASN A 169 9.86 -4.67 3.72
CA ASN A 169 9.81 -3.21 3.75
C ASN A 169 8.50 -2.67 4.36
N ASN A 170 7.62 -3.55 4.83
CA ASN A 170 6.29 -3.20 5.34
C ASN A 170 5.56 -2.21 4.41
N PHE A 171 5.59 -2.49 3.10
CA PHE A 171 5.15 -1.58 2.05
C PHE A 171 4.26 -2.30 1.04
N ASN A 172 3.03 -1.82 0.87
CA ASN A 172 2.06 -2.50 0.03
C ASN A 172 2.41 -2.38 -1.46
N ILE A 173 2.64 -3.51 -2.12
CA ILE A 173 2.77 -3.60 -3.58
C ILE A 173 1.94 -4.76 -4.15
N PRO A 174 1.56 -4.71 -5.44
CA PRO A 174 0.83 -5.80 -6.07
C PRO A 174 1.54 -7.14 -5.88
N LYS A 175 0.77 -8.18 -5.54
CA LYS A 175 1.31 -9.54 -5.33
C LYS A 175 2.00 -10.09 -6.58
N GLU A 176 1.56 -9.66 -7.77
CA GLU A 176 2.12 -10.08 -9.04
C GLU A 176 2.21 -8.90 -10.03
N ILE A 177 3.35 -8.82 -10.71
CA ILE A 177 3.75 -7.85 -11.71
C ILE A 177 4.28 -8.64 -12.93
N SER A 178 3.36 -8.93 -13.86
CA SER A 178 3.62 -9.77 -15.04
C SER A 178 4.57 -9.14 -16.07
N ALA A 179 4.56 -7.81 -16.15
CA ALA A 179 5.39 -7.03 -17.06
C ALA A 179 6.31 -6.09 -16.28
N LYS A 180 6.31 -4.80 -16.62
CA LYS A 180 7.10 -3.77 -15.96
C LYS A 180 6.19 -2.84 -15.19
N GLN A 181 6.51 -2.57 -13.93
CA GLN A 181 5.81 -1.58 -13.11
C GLN A 181 6.80 -0.74 -12.31
N VAL A 182 6.56 0.57 -12.25
CA VAL A 182 7.29 1.51 -11.39
C VAL A 182 6.33 1.93 -10.30
N ILE A 183 6.79 1.89 -9.05
CA ILE A 183 6.02 2.20 -7.86
C ILE A 183 6.79 3.27 -7.09
N GLU A 184 6.08 4.32 -6.68
CA GLU A 184 6.59 5.31 -5.75
C GLU A 184 6.62 4.69 -4.35
N PHE A 185 7.82 4.40 -3.85
CA PHE A 185 8.03 3.84 -2.51
C PHE A 185 8.00 4.94 -1.44
N ASP A 186 8.54 6.11 -1.81
CA ASP A 186 8.54 7.34 -1.02
C ASP A 186 8.68 8.54 -1.98
N GLU A 187 8.45 9.76 -1.49
CA GLU A 187 8.53 11.02 -2.27
C GLU A 187 9.81 11.12 -3.11
N ASN A 188 10.90 10.52 -2.62
CA ASN A 188 12.22 10.56 -3.26
C ASN A 188 12.73 9.21 -3.77
N ILE A 189 11.94 8.13 -3.62
CA ILE A 189 12.36 6.77 -3.96
C ILE A 189 11.35 6.11 -4.88
N LEU A 190 11.81 5.74 -6.08
CA LEU A 190 11.03 4.90 -6.99
C LEU A 190 11.64 3.51 -7.06
N VAL A 191 10.80 2.48 -7.02
CA VAL A 191 11.18 1.09 -7.23
C VAL A 191 10.54 0.56 -8.50
N ARG A 192 11.29 -0.21 -9.27
CA ARG A 192 10.82 -0.83 -10.51
C ARG A 192 10.91 -2.34 -10.40
N PHE A 193 9.83 -2.97 -10.82
CA PHE A 193 9.77 -4.42 -11.01
C PHE A 193 9.68 -4.75 -12.50
N ASP A 194 10.42 -5.76 -12.94
CA ASP A 194 10.22 -6.42 -14.22
C ASP A 194 10.01 -7.91 -13.98
N LYS A 195 8.91 -8.47 -14.49
CA LYS A 195 8.60 -9.92 -14.42
C LYS A 195 8.74 -10.46 -12.98
N ASN A 196 8.02 -9.86 -12.04
CA ASN A 196 8.05 -10.21 -10.61
C ASN A 196 9.43 -10.09 -9.93
N LYS A 197 10.32 -9.20 -10.39
CA LYS A 197 11.60 -8.99 -9.72
C LYS A 197 11.92 -7.52 -9.59
N LEU A 198 12.37 -7.07 -8.41
CA LEU A 198 12.93 -5.74 -8.23
C LEU A 198 14.18 -5.60 -9.09
N THR A 199 14.14 -4.72 -10.08
CA THR A 199 15.22 -4.53 -11.06
C THR A 199 15.86 -3.16 -10.98
N GLN A 200 15.19 -2.18 -10.35
CA GLN A 200 15.71 -0.83 -10.29
C GLN A 200 15.24 -0.09 -9.04
N VAL A 201 16.12 0.75 -8.52
CA VAL A 201 15.83 1.71 -7.46
C VAL A 201 16.35 3.07 -7.90
N VAL A 202 15.55 4.10 -7.68
CA VAL A 202 15.84 5.48 -8.08
C VAL A 202 15.74 6.33 -6.84
N ILE A 203 16.76 7.14 -6.59
CA ILE A 203 16.79 8.01 -5.42
C ILE A 203 17.07 9.43 -5.89
N SER A 204 16.16 10.35 -5.57
CA SER A 204 16.17 11.76 -6.04
C SER A 204 16.32 12.77 -4.90
N ASN A 205 17.07 12.44 -3.84
CA ASN A 205 17.26 13.31 -2.69
C ASN A 205 18.74 13.43 -2.28
N LYS A 206 19.31 14.62 -2.47
CA LYS A 206 20.70 14.97 -2.11
C LYS A 206 21.02 14.85 -0.63
N ASN A 207 20.02 14.89 0.24
CA ASN A 207 20.19 14.72 1.68
C ASN A 207 20.33 13.25 2.09
N THR A 208 20.02 12.31 1.18
CA THR A 208 20.23 10.88 1.42
C THR A 208 21.71 10.57 1.32
N SER A 209 22.30 10.07 2.41
CA SER A 209 23.67 9.57 2.38
C SER A 209 23.67 8.18 1.77
N ILE A 210 24.11 8.04 0.51
CA ILE A 210 24.32 6.74 -0.14
C ILE A 210 25.81 6.48 -0.23
N LEU A 211 26.28 5.39 0.37
CA LEU A 211 27.68 5.03 0.48
C LEU A 211 28.02 3.89 -0.48
N TYR A 212 29.10 4.06 -1.24
CA TYR A 212 29.74 3.00 -2.02
C TYR A 212 31.23 2.96 -1.65
N ASN A 213 31.69 1.87 -1.03
CA ASN A 213 33.04 1.80 -0.43
C ASN A 213 33.35 3.02 0.45
N ASP A 214 32.42 3.37 1.34
CA ASP A 214 32.48 4.54 2.23
C ASP A 214 32.48 5.92 1.54
N LEU A 215 32.36 5.96 0.20
CA LEU A 215 32.24 7.20 -0.57
C LEU A 215 30.78 7.60 -0.74
N LYS A 216 30.47 8.86 -0.43
CA LYS A 216 29.11 9.43 -0.61
C LYS A 216 28.83 9.70 -2.08
N LEU A 217 27.92 8.95 -2.69
CA LEU A 217 27.62 9.04 -4.13
C LEU A 217 27.00 10.38 -4.55
N PHE A 218 26.27 11.07 -3.67
CA PHE A 218 25.77 12.43 -3.90
C PHE A 218 26.87 13.50 -3.70
N SER A 219 28.06 13.27 -4.27
CA SER A 219 29.22 14.18 -4.21
C SER A 219 29.85 14.37 -5.58
N LYS A 220 30.18 15.62 -5.91
CA LYS A 220 30.93 15.96 -7.13
C LYS A 220 32.30 15.31 -7.16
N ASP A 221 32.97 15.27 -6.01
CA ASP A 221 34.32 14.70 -5.89
C ASP A 221 34.28 13.19 -6.16
N VAL A 222 33.31 12.49 -5.57
CA VAL A 222 33.12 11.05 -5.78
C VAL A 222 32.73 10.75 -7.23
N LEU A 223 31.88 11.56 -7.86
CA LEU A 223 31.59 11.42 -9.29
C LEU A 223 32.86 11.56 -10.13
N GLY A 224 33.72 12.54 -9.83
CA GLY A 224 35.01 12.72 -10.49
C GLY A 224 35.93 11.50 -10.32
N GLU A 225 35.99 10.92 -9.12
CA GLU A 225 36.76 9.70 -8.86
C GLU A 225 36.20 8.49 -9.62
N LEU A 226 34.88 8.33 -9.68
CA LEU A 226 34.25 7.25 -10.45
C LEU A 226 34.56 7.40 -11.95
N ILE A 227 34.43 8.60 -12.52
CA ILE A 227 34.76 8.88 -13.93
C ILE A 227 36.23 8.56 -14.21
N LYS A 228 37.14 8.89 -13.29
CA LYS A 228 38.58 8.64 -13.44
C LYS A 228 38.94 7.15 -13.35
N ASN A 229 38.28 6.40 -12.46
CA ASN A 229 38.73 5.07 -12.05
C ASN A 229 37.83 3.92 -12.52
N LYS A 230 36.64 4.20 -13.08
CA LYS A 230 35.68 3.19 -13.51
C LYS A 230 35.34 3.35 -14.98
N LYS A 231 35.01 2.23 -15.63
CA LYS A 231 34.46 2.26 -16.98
C LYS A 231 33.06 2.84 -16.93
N TYR A 232 32.81 3.85 -17.77
CA TYR A 232 31.51 4.49 -17.87
C TYR A 232 31.06 4.69 -19.32
N ILE A 233 29.76 4.90 -19.49
CA ILE A 233 29.15 5.38 -20.72
C ILE A 233 28.51 6.72 -20.40
N GLU A 234 28.95 7.77 -21.07
CA GLU A 234 28.31 9.07 -20.98
C GLU A 234 27.07 9.12 -21.86
N ARG A 235 25.97 9.64 -21.30
CA ARG A 235 24.68 9.87 -21.95
C ARG A 235 24.30 11.33 -21.77
N THR A 236 23.33 11.79 -22.55
CA THR A 236 22.80 13.17 -22.49
C THR A 236 22.42 13.59 -21.07
N MET A 237 21.93 12.67 -20.24
CA MET A 237 21.43 12.97 -18.91
C MET A 237 22.39 12.61 -17.77
N GLY A 238 23.51 11.94 -18.05
CA GLY A 238 24.45 11.55 -17.00
C GLY A 238 25.40 10.43 -17.39
N TYR A 239 26.01 9.82 -16.38
CA TYR A 239 27.02 8.78 -16.52
C TYR A 239 26.47 7.42 -16.09
N VAL A 240 26.75 6.36 -16.86
CA VAL A 240 26.40 4.97 -16.53
C VAL A 240 27.68 4.18 -16.24
N PHE A 241 27.84 3.74 -15.00
CA PHE A 241 28.93 2.89 -14.55
C PHE A 241 28.51 1.42 -14.66
N VAL A 242 28.77 0.87 -15.85
CA VAL A 242 28.30 -0.47 -16.26
C VAL A 242 28.85 -1.61 -15.43
N ASP A 243 29.96 -1.44 -14.73
CA ASP A 243 30.51 -2.50 -13.87
C ASP A 243 29.89 -2.46 -12.47
N LEU A 244 29.15 -1.40 -12.15
CA LEU A 244 28.55 -1.20 -10.83
C LEU A 244 27.04 -1.46 -10.82
N GLY A 245 26.35 -1.30 -11.94
CA GLY A 245 24.88 -1.26 -11.93
C GLY A 245 24.36 0.09 -11.44
N LEU A 246 25.05 1.17 -11.83
CA LEU A 246 24.85 2.53 -11.31
C LEU A 246 24.78 3.54 -12.46
N ALA A 247 23.84 4.48 -12.39
CA ALA A 247 23.85 5.67 -13.22
C ALA A 247 23.58 6.93 -12.40
N ILE A 248 24.29 8.02 -12.69
CA ILE A 248 24.21 9.30 -11.94
C ILE A 248 23.92 10.42 -12.93
N THR A 249 22.93 11.26 -12.64
CA THR A 249 22.64 12.44 -13.48
C THR A 249 23.73 13.49 -13.41
N HIS A 250 23.88 14.30 -14.47
CA HIS A 250 24.90 15.38 -14.52
C HIS A 250 24.77 16.39 -13.38
N ASP A 251 23.56 16.65 -12.90
CA ASP A 251 23.29 17.57 -11.78
C ASP A 251 23.42 16.92 -10.40
N ILE A 252 23.70 15.61 -10.37
CA ILE A 252 23.89 14.76 -9.19
C ILE A 252 22.66 14.88 -8.28
N LYS A 253 21.46 15.05 -8.85
CA LYS A 253 20.21 15.06 -8.08
C LYS A 253 19.54 13.70 -8.04
N THR A 254 19.81 12.85 -9.03
CA THR A 254 19.19 11.53 -9.12
C THR A 254 20.23 10.45 -9.39
N ILE A 255 20.14 9.37 -8.65
CA ILE A 255 20.95 8.18 -8.81
C ILE A 255 20.03 7.00 -9.11
N TYR A 256 20.44 6.21 -10.09
CA TYR A 256 19.76 5.01 -10.54
C TYR A 256 20.63 3.81 -10.20
N PHE A 257 20.06 2.87 -9.47
CA PHE A 257 20.68 1.58 -9.17
C PHE A 257 19.89 0.50 -9.90
N PHE A 258 20.58 -0.46 -10.52
CA PHE A 258 19.90 -1.45 -11.34
C PHE A 258 20.53 -2.84 -11.28
N ASP A 259 19.66 -3.84 -11.43
CA ASP A 259 20.00 -5.24 -11.58
C ASP A 259 20.72 -5.51 -12.93
N GLN A 260 21.50 -6.58 -12.96
CA GLN A 260 22.26 -6.96 -14.14
C GLN A 260 21.37 -7.29 -15.35
N SER A 261 20.13 -7.73 -15.13
CA SER A 261 19.14 -7.93 -16.20
C SER A 261 18.84 -6.67 -17.00
N LEU A 262 19.03 -5.48 -16.42
CA LEU A 262 18.81 -4.21 -17.11
C LEU A 262 20.06 -3.71 -17.87
N LEU A 263 21.20 -4.38 -17.74
CA LEU A 263 22.46 -3.93 -18.35
C LEU A 263 22.38 -3.71 -19.88
N PRO A 264 21.70 -4.55 -20.69
CA PRO A 264 21.55 -4.29 -22.12
C PRO A 264 20.88 -2.95 -22.42
N PHE A 265 19.92 -2.55 -21.58
CA PHE A 265 19.21 -1.29 -21.73
C PHE A 265 20.06 -0.08 -21.36
N TRP A 266 20.86 -0.21 -20.30
CA TRP A 266 21.76 0.85 -19.82
C TRP A 266 22.98 1.05 -20.71
N LYS A 267 23.43 0.01 -21.42
CA LYS A 267 24.50 0.12 -22.43
C LYS A 267 24.10 0.86 -23.70
N ASN A 268 22.80 0.95 -24.00
CA ASN A 268 22.34 1.60 -25.22
C ASN A 268 22.40 3.13 -25.11
N LYS A 269 23.49 3.73 -25.60
CA LYS A 269 23.73 5.19 -25.55
C LYS A 269 22.63 6.06 -26.19
N ASN A 270 21.84 5.49 -27.11
CA ASN A 270 20.78 6.22 -27.83
C ASN A 270 19.44 6.21 -27.08
N ARG A 271 19.31 5.41 -26.01
CA ARG A 271 18.09 5.33 -25.22
C ARG A 271 18.06 6.50 -24.20
N PRO A 272 16.95 7.23 -24.03
CA PRO A 272 16.82 8.19 -22.93
C PRO A 272 16.91 7.51 -21.55
N ILE A 273 17.52 8.16 -20.55
CA ILE A 273 17.52 7.66 -19.15
C ILE A 273 16.08 7.59 -18.59
N THR A 274 15.20 8.47 -19.06
CA THR A 274 13.78 8.53 -18.71
C THR A 274 12.91 7.49 -19.44
N SER A 275 13.51 6.53 -20.16
CA SER A 275 12.77 5.41 -20.76
C SER A 275 12.46 4.38 -19.67
N TRP A 276 11.74 4.82 -18.65
CA TRP A 276 11.15 4.00 -17.61
C TRP A 276 10.45 2.84 -18.26
#